data_AF-A0A7W1A3R9-F1
#
_entry.id   AF-A0A7W1A3R9-F1
#
_cell.length_a   1.000
_cell.length_b   1.000
_cell.length_c   1.000
_cell.angle_alpha   90.00
_cell.angle_beta   90.00
_cell.angle_gamma   90.00
#
_symmetry.space_group_name_H-M   'P 1'
#
loop_
_entity.id
_entity.type
_entity.pdbx_description
1 polymer ?
#
loop_
_entity_poly.entity_id
_entity_poly.type
_entity_poly.pdbx_seq_one_letter_code
_entity_poly.pdbx_strand_id
1 'polypeptide(L)'
;MGNSSCCSVLCLGLLAACGGEEDKYLPPGGNLVDARPGSDAPLIDAPLLDAAPDAGPDAPMAGVAPVITLLDPMAGTIVRGMLRVEVDVVDADGIAAVQATVGNLTVAFTKLMGTRWQGVLDTTMLAGLVSPTIVVRATDHVGAMGQLGFQIILDNVPPLASLDPPNVRVINAATAPGECSLDFDPLGGDAPNDGESVPQLIELRARITDVGNTGTLNSTLYIPNAGVASAVLYVFDDTTKPLVVDTNADGVCDAINPQIVPATMPMLANEAAVVALAGITPTGDATFGATTFGGGNATSCVAGMPTAPPALCLGESSTIVIDTPFTDQTQVFGVPPIDGFNCLGFAFDARATNISDGWACAATVVTDQVGNRSVSAPLRICIDSDGNRAECSAWGTTTTANRPNCTGTVSAGVVNNTPCTPRTFPSTGTANDYELIFP
;
A
#
# COMPACT_ATOMS: atom_id res chain seq x y z
N MET A 1 -21.40 41.74 51.39
CA MET A 1 -22.50 40.91 51.90
C MET A 1 -22.73 39.80 50.87
N GLY A 2 -22.49 38.50 51.06
CA GLY A 2 -21.63 37.66 51.92
C GLY A 2 -21.18 36.47 51.02
N ASN A 3 -19.93 35.98 51.11
CA ASN A 3 -19.49 34.79 51.89
C ASN A 3 -20.31 33.52 51.57
N SER A 4 -19.80 32.30 51.30
CA SER A 4 -18.52 31.57 51.46
C SER A 4 -18.63 30.29 50.60
N SER A 5 -17.61 29.72 49.94
CA SER A 5 -16.44 28.93 50.40
C SER A 5 -16.71 27.50 50.95
N CYS A 6 -15.96 26.54 50.39
CA CYS A 6 -15.49 25.23 50.89
C CYS A 6 -16.41 23.99 50.94
N CYS A 7 -16.03 22.89 50.27
CA CYS A 7 -15.38 21.73 50.94
C CYS A 7 -14.83 20.69 49.93
N SER A 8 -13.58 20.27 50.14
CA SER A 8 -12.90 19.11 49.55
C SER A 8 -13.46 17.78 50.09
N VAL A 9 -13.13 16.64 49.46
CA VAL A 9 -12.55 15.43 50.12
C VAL A 9 -12.22 14.34 49.07
N LEU A 10 -10.97 13.89 49.15
CA LEU A 10 -10.40 12.66 48.57
C LEU A 10 -11.12 11.39 49.07
N CYS A 11 -11.22 10.35 48.24
CA CYS A 11 -11.21 8.98 48.76
C CYS A 11 -10.49 8.02 47.81
N LEU A 12 -9.35 7.50 48.29
CA LEU A 12 -8.67 6.30 47.81
C LEU A 12 -9.52 5.07 48.13
N GLY A 13 -9.51 4.05 47.28
CA GLY A 13 -10.14 2.76 47.56
C GLY A 13 -9.71 1.64 46.61
N LEU A 14 -8.53 1.10 46.89
CA LEU A 14 -8.05 -0.21 46.41
C LEU A 14 -8.93 -1.32 47.03
N LEU A 15 -9.45 -2.25 46.24
CA LEU A 15 -9.79 -3.60 46.72
C LEU A 15 -9.83 -4.61 45.57
N ALA A 16 -9.16 -5.72 45.83
CA ALA A 16 -8.87 -6.82 44.93
C ALA A 16 -9.86 -7.98 45.08
N ALA A 17 -9.81 -8.86 44.06
CA ALA A 17 -10.07 -10.30 44.08
C ALA A 17 -11.53 -10.78 44.13
N CYS A 18 -11.97 -11.46 43.05
CA CYS A 18 -12.07 -12.93 42.96
C CYS A 18 -13.07 -13.39 41.87
N GLY A 19 -12.64 -14.37 41.06
CA GLY A 19 -13.44 -15.55 40.72
C GLY A 19 -14.38 -15.48 39.50
N GLY A 20 -14.10 -16.33 38.52
CA GLY A 20 -15.05 -16.63 37.43
C GLY A 20 -14.41 -17.43 36.29
N GLU A 21 -14.07 -18.69 36.54
CA GLU A 21 -13.85 -19.72 35.51
C GLU A 21 -15.15 -19.93 34.72
N GLU A 22 -15.09 -19.94 33.39
CA GLU A 22 -15.89 -20.85 32.56
C GLU A 22 -15.11 -21.28 31.32
N ASP A 23 -14.78 -22.57 31.31
CA ASP A 23 -14.44 -23.37 30.14
C ASP A 23 -15.59 -23.36 29.10
N LYS A 24 -15.23 -23.31 27.81
CA LYS A 24 -15.69 -24.22 26.73
C LYS A 24 -15.36 -23.61 25.37
N TYR A 25 -14.53 -24.29 24.58
CA TYR A 25 -14.82 -24.76 23.22
C TYR A 25 -13.54 -25.38 22.62
N LEU A 26 -13.43 -26.70 22.76
CA LEU A 26 -12.54 -27.53 21.94
C LEU A 26 -13.42 -28.26 20.90
N PRO A 27 -13.05 -28.28 19.61
CA PRO A 27 -13.74 -29.13 18.63
C PRO A 27 -13.35 -30.61 18.80
N PRO A 28 -14.26 -31.53 18.40
CA PRO A 28 -14.19 -32.95 18.77
C PRO A 28 -13.16 -33.75 17.97
N GLY A 29 -12.52 -34.69 18.65
CA GLY A 29 -11.61 -35.67 18.09
C GLY A 29 -12.31 -36.67 17.17
N GLY A 30 -11.74 -36.82 15.97
CA GLY A 30 -12.06 -37.91 15.04
C GLY A 30 -11.18 -39.11 15.31
N ASN A 31 -11.81 -40.23 15.66
CA ASN A 31 -11.22 -41.56 15.77
C ASN A 31 -10.68 -42.04 14.41
N LEU A 32 -9.40 -42.40 14.36
CA LEU A 32 -8.86 -43.25 13.28
C LEU A 32 -8.83 -44.69 13.76
N VAL A 33 -9.61 -45.49 13.03
CA VAL A 33 -9.89 -46.90 13.26
C VAL A 33 -8.72 -47.75 12.80
N ASP A 34 -8.35 -48.70 13.65
CA ASP A 34 -7.43 -49.80 13.38
C ASP A 34 -8.01 -50.73 12.29
N ALA A 35 -7.26 -50.94 11.21
CA ALA A 35 -7.53 -51.97 10.21
C ALA A 35 -6.21 -52.53 9.64
N ARG A 36 -5.67 -53.54 10.30
CA ARG A 36 -4.97 -54.66 9.63
C ARG A 36 -6.02 -55.77 9.42
N PRO A 37 -6.02 -56.53 8.31
CA PRO A 37 -4.93 -57.48 8.04
C PRO A 37 -4.58 -57.80 6.57
N GLY A 38 -3.33 -58.23 6.38
CA GLY A 38 -2.91 -59.35 5.52
C GLY A 38 -3.24 -59.35 4.02
N SER A 39 -2.20 -59.34 3.19
CA SER A 39 -2.15 -60.24 2.03
C SER A 39 -0.72 -60.44 1.55
N ASP A 40 -0.38 -61.72 1.42
CA ASP A 40 0.82 -62.27 0.82
C ASP A 40 0.91 -61.91 -0.67
N ALA A 41 2.10 -61.52 -1.12
CA ALA A 41 2.49 -61.57 -2.53
C ALA A 41 4.01 -61.84 -2.66
N PRO A 42 4.43 -62.56 -3.72
CA PRO A 42 5.57 -63.46 -3.67
C PRO A 42 6.92 -62.79 -3.94
N LEU A 43 7.96 -63.37 -3.31
CA LEU A 43 9.37 -63.16 -3.61
C LEU A 43 9.65 -63.52 -5.08
N ILE A 44 10.04 -62.52 -5.87
CA ILE A 44 10.67 -62.73 -7.18
C ILE A 44 12.18 -62.57 -6.97
N ASP A 45 12.89 -63.68 -7.19
CA ASP A 45 14.34 -63.75 -7.29
C ASP A 45 14.85 -62.81 -8.40
N ALA A 46 15.58 -61.78 -8.00
CA ALA A 46 16.43 -61.01 -8.90
C ALA A 46 17.85 -61.61 -8.88
N PRO A 47 18.48 -61.81 -10.05
CA PRO A 47 19.79 -62.45 -10.15
C PRO A 47 20.89 -61.57 -9.55
N LEU A 48 21.81 -62.23 -8.83
CA LEU A 48 23.10 -61.69 -8.40
C LEU A 48 23.76 -60.96 -9.58
N LEU A 49 23.89 -59.64 -9.46
CA LEU A 49 24.82 -58.85 -10.25
C LEU A 49 26.17 -58.88 -9.54
N ASP A 50 27.20 -59.27 -10.28
CA ASP A 50 28.58 -59.42 -9.84
C ASP A 50 29.10 -58.22 -9.04
N ALA A 51 29.80 -58.56 -7.96
CA ALA A 51 30.57 -57.64 -7.14
C ALA A 51 31.58 -56.87 -7.99
N ALA A 52 31.38 -55.55 -8.06
CA ALA A 52 32.43 -54.63 -8.50
C ALA A 52 33.64 -54.74 -7.55
N PRO A 53 34.87 -54.60 -8.06
CA PRO A 53 36.08 -54.72 -7.26
C PRO A 53 36.16 -53.63 -6.19
N ASP A 54 36.44 -54.11 -4.98
CA ASP A 54 36.89 -53.43 -3.77
C ASP A 54 37.72 -52.17 -4.08
N ALA A 55 37.09 -50.99 -3.95
CA ALA A 55 37.78 -49.71 -3.92
C ALA A 55 38.45 -49.57 -2.56
N GLY A 56 39.79 -49.53 -2.56
CA GLY A 56 40.62 -49.56 -1.35
C GLY A 56 40.31 -48.46 -0.31
N PRO A 57 40.86 -48.62 0.91
CA PRO A 57 40.43 -47.92 2.12
C PRO A 57 40.83 -46.43 2.27
N ASP A 58 41.21 -45.73 1.20
CA ASP A 58 41.70 -44.34 1.27
C ASP A 58 40.97 -43.40 0.30
N ALA A 59 39.65 -43.54 0.14
CA ALA A 59 38.86 -42.42 -0.37
C ALA A 59 38.74 -41.38 0.76
N PRO A 60 39.26 -40.15 0.60
CA PRO A 60 39.14 -39.11 1.63
C PRO A 60 37.66 -38.95 1.96
N MET A 61 37.33 -39.01 3.26
CA MET A 61 35.95 -38.86 3.73
C MET A 61 35.35 -37.61 3.09
N ALA A 62 34.25 -37.79 2.37
CA ALA A 62 33.51 -36.68 1.79
C ALA A 62 33.21 -35.66 2.91
N GLY A 63 33.65 -34.41 2.72
CA GLY A 63 33.44 -33.34 3.68
C GLY A 63 31.97 -33.21 4.07
N VAL A 64 31.71 -32.90 5.34
CA VAL A 64 30.35 -32.62 5.80
C VAL A 64 29.93 -31.29 5.16
N ALA A 65 28.72 -31.21 4.63
CA ALA A 65 28.26 -29.98 4.00
C ALA A 65 28.05 -28.85 5.04
N PRO A 66 28.39 -27.59 4.69
CA PRO A 66 28.13 -26.44 5.55
C PRO A 66 26.67 -26.30 5.97
N VAL A 67 26.44 -25.92 7.23
CA VAL A 67 25.10 -25.58 7.74
C VAL A 67 24.87 -24.08 7.64
N ILE A 68 23.78 -23.68 7.00
CA ILE A 68 23.40 -22.28 6.78
C ILE A 68 22.16 -21.96 7.62
N THR A 69 22.18 -20.88 8.39
CA THR A 69 21.05 -20.35 9.16
C THR A 69 20.73 -18.93 8.71
N LEU A 70 19.48 -18.67 8.33
CA LEU A 70 19.01 -17.33 7.96
C LEU A 70 18.87 -16.44 9.20
N LEU A 71 19.42 -15.23 9.14
CA LEU A 71 19.30 -14.22 10.19
C LEU A 71 18.39 -13.05 9.77
N ASP A 72 18.57 -12.56 8.55
CA ASP A 72 17.82 -11.42 7.99
C ASP A 72 17.76 -11.50 6.45
N PRO A 73 16.66 -11.16 5.78
CA PRO A 73 15.34 -10.92 6.35
C PRO A 73 14.70 -12.22 6.86
N MET A 74 13.64 -12.10 7.67
CA MET A 74 12.80 -13.27 7.97
C MET A 74 12.12 -13.76 6.68
N ALA A 75 11.93 -15.06 6.55
CA ALA A 75 11.21 -15.63 5.42
C ALA A 75 9.77 -15.06 5.37
N GLY A 76 9.33 -14.65 4.17
CA GLY A 76 8.03 -14.04 3.93
C GLY A 76 7.96 -12.52 4.20
N THR A 77 9.05 -11.88 4.63
CA THR A 77 9.08 -10.43 4.81
C THR A 77 8.95 -9.70 3.46
N ILE A 78 8.20 -8.59 3.46
CA ILE A 78 8.09 -7.66 2.34
C ILE A 78 9.33 -6.76 2.33
N VAL A 79 10.01 -6.68 1.18
CA VAL A 79 11.29 -5.97 1.03
C VAL A 79 11.33 -5.13 -0.24
N ARG A 80 12.22 -4.12 -0.25
CA ARG A 80 12.37 -3.18 -1.36
C ARG A 80 13.78 -2.61 -1.50
N GLY A 81 14.08 -2.07 -2.69
CA GLY A 81 15.37 -1.46 -3.02
C GLY A 81 16.58 -2.33 -2.69
N MET A 82 17.46 -1.85 -1.82
CA MET A 82 18.67 -2.60 -1.44
C MET A 82 18.37 -3.58 -0.30
N LEU A 83 18.14 -4.85 -0.64
CA LEU A 83 17.97 -5.92 0.33
C LEU A 83 19.31 -6.38 0.88
N ARG A 84 19.47 -6.30 2.19
CA ARG A 84 20.55 -7.00 2.91
C ARG A 84 20.10 -8.40 3.26
N VAL A 85 20.93 -9.40 2.95
CA VAL A 85 20.71 -10.78 3.37
C VAL A 85 21.86 -11.18 4.28
N GLU A 86 21.52 -11.65 5.48
CA GLU A 86 22.48 -12.08 6.48
C GLU A 86 22.23 -13.52 6.90
N VAL A 87 23.31 -14.30 6.95
CA VAL A 87 23.28 -15.70 7.32
C VAL A 87 24.43 -16.03 8.27
N ASP A 88 24.22 -17.00 9.13
CA ASP A 88 25.29 -17.72 9.80
C ASP A 88 25.62 -18.99 9.02
N VAL A 89 26.93 -19.23 8.81
CA VAL A 89 27.44 -20.41 8.12
C VAL A 89 28.50 -21.08 8.98
N VAL A 90 28.26 -22.35 9.32
CA VAL A 90 29.13 -23.15 10.18
C VAL A 90 29.56 -24.40 9.44
N ASP A 91 30.85 -24.67 9.46
CA ASP A 91 31.44 -25.89 8.94
C ASP A 91 32.77 -26.19 9.66
N ALA A 92 33.08 -27.48 9.87
CA ALA A 92 34.30 -27.91 10.55
C ALA A 92 35.55 -27.79 9.66
N ASP A 93 35.40 -27.95 8.35
CA ASP A 93 36.43 -27.83 7.33
C ASP A 93 36.62 -26.37 6.86
N GLY A 94 35.80 -25.45 7.38
CA GLY A 94 35.85 -24.02 7.11
C GLY A 94 35.16 -23.64 5.80
N ILE A 95 34.84 -22.35 5.64
CA ILE A 95 34.03 -21.85 4.51
C ILE A 95 34.88 -21.17 3.46
N ALA A 96 34.87 -21.71 2.24
CA ALA A 96 35.57 -21.14 1.09
C ALA A 96 34.78 -20.02 0.42
N ALA A 97 33.48 -20.20 0.20
CA ALA A 97 32.63 -19.21 -0.46
C ALA A 97 31.17 -19.30 0.00
N VAL A 98 30.50 -18.15 0.01
CA VAL A 98 29.05 -18.05 0.21
C VAL A 98 28.48 -17.14 -0.88
N GLN A 99 27.40 -17.58 -1.51
CA GLN A 99 26.71 -16.82 -2.55
C GLN A 99 25.20 -17.07 -2.48
N ALA A 100 24.39 -16.10 -2.90
CA ALA A 100 22.97 -16.28 -3.12
C ALA A 100 22.61 -16.18 -4.59
N THR A 101 21.59 -16.93 -5.00
CA THR A 101 20.96 -16.82 -6.31
C THR A 101 19.48 -16.50 -6.16
N VAL A 102 18.98 -15.55 -6.94
CA VAL A 102 17.56 -15.16 -6.98
C VAL A 102 17.18 -14.77 -8.41
N GLY A 103 16.24 -15.50 -9.01
CA GLY A 103 15.98 -15.36 -10.45
C GLY A 103 17.25 -15.62 -11.27
N ASN A 104 17.67 -14.64 -12.07
CA ASN A 104 18.91 -14.65 -12.85
C ASN A 104 20.09 -13.95 -12.15
N LEU A 105 19.88 -13.39 -10.95
CA LEU A 105 20.91 -12.69 -10.20
C LEU A 105 21.72 -13.66 -9.33
N THR A 106 23.04 -13.47 -9.29
CA THR A 106 23.95 -14.12 -8.34
C THR A 106 24.71 -13.05 -7.56
N VAL A 107 24.71 -13.17 -6.23
CA VAL A 107 25.36 -12.22 -5.32
C VAL A 107 26.35 -12.98 -4.44
N ALA A 108 27.61 -12.57 -4.45
CA ALA A 108 28.62 -13.08 -3.53
C ALA A 108 28.46 -12.44 -2.14
N PHE A 109 28.63 -13.24 -1.09
CA PHE A 109 28.53 -12.75 0.28
C PHE A 109 29.92 -12.36 0.80
N THR A 110 29.97 -11.32 1.60
CA THR A 110 31.16 -10.90 2.34
C THR A 110 31.07 -11.42 3.77
N LYS A 111 32.15 -12.04 4.25
CA LYS A 111 32.25 -12.45 5.65
C LYS A 111 32.36 -11.21 6.54
N LEU A 112 31.47 -11.09 7.52
CA LEU A 112 31.47 -9.97 8.47
C LEU A 112 32.39 -10.28 9.66
N MET A 113 31.98 -11.26 10.48
CA MET A 113 32.72 -11.70 11.66
C MET A 113 32.28 -13.12 12.05
N GLY A 114 33.20 -13.92 12.61
CA GLY A 114 32.88 -15.27 13.06
C GLY A 114 32.26 -16.13 11.96
N THR A 115 31.01 -16.54 12.15
CA THR A 115 30.20 -17.34 11.23
C THR A 115 29.28 -16.50 10.35
N ARG A 116 29.23 -15.18 10.54
CA ARG A 116 28.26 -14.29 9.88
C ARG A 116 28.74 -13.82 8.51
N TRP A 117 27.86 -13.93 7.54
CA TRP A 117 28.06 -13.51 6.15
C TRP A 117 26.92 -12.62 5.70
N GLN A 118 27.23 -11.70 4.78
CA GLN A 118 26.25 -10.75 4.25
C GLN A 118 26.33 -10.63 2.72
N GLY A 119 25.18 -10.73 2.07
CA GLY A 119 24.96 -10.31 0.68
C GLY A 119 24.13 -9.04 0.61
N VAL A 120 24.29 -8.27 -0.46
CA VAL A 120 23.42 -7.13 -0.78
C VAL A 120 22.88 -7.31 -2.19
N LEU A 121 21.56 -7.27 -2.31
CA LEU A 121 20.78 -7.45 -3.53
C LEU A 121 20.08 -6.12 -3.84
N ASP A 122 20.13 -5.68 -5.09
CA ASP A 122 19.21 -4.63 -5.58
C ASP A 122 17.94 -5.30 -6.12
N THR A 123 16.83 -5.18 -5.38
CA THR A 123 15.54 -5.77 -5.74
C THR A 123 14.90 -5.11 -6.95
N THR A 124 15.34 -3.92 -7.37
CA THR A 124 14.84 -3.29 -8.59
C THR A 124 15.22 -4.08 -9.85
N MET A 125 16.31 -4.85 -9.78
CA MET A 125 16.72 -5.78 -10.85
C MET A 125 15.83 -7.04 -10.93
N LEU A 126 14.93 -7.25 -9.96
CA LEU A 126 13.97 -8.35 -9.92
C LEU A 126 12.57 -7.91 -10.36
N ALA A 127 12.49 -6.88 -11.20
CA ALA A 127 11.24 -6.35 -11.73
C ALA A 127 10.36 -7.46 -12.35
N GLY A 128 9.05 -7.41 -12.07
CA GLY A 128 8.08 -8.40 -12.52
C GLY A 128 8.01 -9.67 -11.65
N LEU A 129 8.84 -9.81 -10.62
CA LEU A 129 8.70 -10.85 -9.60
C LEU A 129 7.93 -10.32 -8.40
N VAL A 130 7.09 -11.19 -7.82
CA VAL A 130 6.27 -10.89 -6.63
C VAL A 130 6.82 -11.58 -5.39
N SER A 131 7.03 -12.90 -5.46
CA SER A 131 7.54 -13.68 -4.32
C SER A 131 8.68 -14.62 -4.75
N PRO A 132 9.88 -14.07 -5.03
CA PRO A 132 11.00 -14.89 -5.47
C PRO A 132 11.59 -15.71 -4.32
N THR A 133 12.10 -16.89 -4.65
CA THR A 133 12.90 -17.71 -3.73
C THR A 133 14.37 -17.30 -3.84
N ILE A 134 14.98 -16.92 -2.72
CA ILE A 134 16.43 -16.73 -2.58
C ILE A 134 17.04 -18.07 -2.16
N VAL A 135 18.08 -18.51 -2.87
CA VAL A 135 18.84 -19.72 -2.53
C VAL A 135 20.26 -19.32 -2.17
N VAL A 136 20.62 -19.46 -0.90
CA VAL A 136 22.00 -19.26 -0.40
C VAL A 136 22.74 -20.59 -0.50
N ARG A 137 23.94 -20.56 -1.06
CA ARG A 137 24.85 -21.70 -1.17
C ARG A 137 26.17 -21.37 -0.49
N ALA A 138 26.65 -22.30 0.31
CA ALA A 138 27.97 -22.23 0.93
C ALA A 138 28.80 -23.43 0.48
N THR A 139 30.06 -23.19 0.17
CA THR A 139 31.04 -24.22 -0.21
C THR A 139 32.18 -24.18 0.79
N ASP A 140 32.56 -25.33 1.34
CA ASP A 140 33.72 -25.45 2.23
C ASP A 140 35.05 -25.51 1.45
N HIS A 141 36.17 -25.66 2.16
CA HIS A 141 37.50 -25.79 1.53
C HIS A 141 37.78 -27.17 0.90
N VAL A 142 36.97 -28.18 1.20
CA VAL A 142 37.10 -29.55 0.65
C VAL A 142 36.14 -29.82 -0.52
N GLY A 143 35.30 -28.84 -0.87
CA GLY A 143 34.37 -28.85 -1.99
C GLY A 143 32.94 -29.32 -1.65
N ALA A 144 32.61 -29.63 -0.39
CA ALA A 144 31.22 -29.95 -0.02
C ALA A 144 30.36 -28.68 0.00
N MET A 145 29.06 -28.86 -0.29
CA MET A 145 28.14 -27.75 -0.51
C MET A 145 26.88 -27.87 0.35
N GLY A 146 26.58 -26.81 1.08
CA GLY A 146 25.33 -26.60 1.80
C GLY A 146 24.43 -25.60 1.06
N GLN A 147 23.12 -25.74 1.22
CA GLN A 147 22.15 -24.80 0.63
C GLN A 147 20.96 -24.52 1.55
N LEU A 148 20.45 -23.28 1.50
CA LEU A 148 19.25 -22.83 2.19
C LEU A 148 18.39 -22.02 1.22
N GLY A 149 17.12 -22.40 1.07
CA GLY A 149 16.14 -21.66 0.28
C GLY A 149 15.11 -20.99 1.18
N PHE A 150 14.78 -19.73 0.90
CA PHE A 150 13.69 -19.01 1.57
C PHE A 150 13.02 -18.03 0.61
N GLN A 151 11.78 -17.66 0.90
CA GLN A 151 11.01 -16.70 0.10
C GLN A 151 10.97 -15.34 0.76
N ILE A 152 10.86 -14.31 -0.07
CA ILE A 152 10.59 -12.93 0.31
C ILE A 152 9.43 -12.43 -0.56
N ILE A 153 8.79 -11.33 -0.15
CA ILE A 153 7.80 -10.64 -0.98
C ILE A 153 8.45 -9.34 -1.45
N LEU A 154 8.41 -9.09 -2.76
CA LEU A 154 8.94 -7.86 -3.34
C LEU A 154 7.86 -6.81 -3.46
N ASP A 155 8.18 -5.61 -3.00
CA ASP A 155 7.36 -4.44 -3.22
C ASP A 155 8.25 -3.23 -3.56
N ASN A 156 8.50 -3.02 -4.84
CA ASN A 156 9.26 -1.88 -5.36
C ASN A 156 8.34 -0.83 -6.00
N VAL A 157 7.01 -0.96 -5.86
CA VAL A 157 6.06 -0.09 -6.55
C VAL A 157 5.47 0.87 -5.53
N PRO A 158 5.69 2.19 -5.68
CA PRO A 158 5.12 3.12 -4.72
C PRO A 158 3.59 3.17 -4.82
N PRO A 159 2.88 3.50 -3.72
CA PRO A 159 1.44 3.63 -3.73
C PRO A 159 0.96 4.61 -4.79
N LEU A 160 -0.29 4.47 -5.20
CA LEU A 160 -0.96 5.39 -6.09
C LEU A 160 -1.88 6.29 -5.27
N ALA A 161 -1.88 7.59 -5.57
CA ALA A 161 -2.72 8.56 -4.87
C ALA A 161 -3.41 9.50 -5.87
N SER A 162 -4.65 9.90 -5.56
CA SER A 162 -5.36 10.95 -6.28
C SER A 162 -6.29 11.71 -5.35
N LEU A 163 -6.34 13.03 -5.53
CA LEU A 163 -7.30 13.93 -4.90
C LEU A 163 -8.58 14.10 -5.75
N ASP A 164 -8.56 13.60 -7.00
CA ASP A 164 -9.69 13.55 -7.93
C ASP A 164 -9.56 12.24 -8.74
N PRO A 165 -9.83 11.08 -8.11
CA PRO A 165 -9.82 9.80 -8.80
C PRO A 165 -11.02 9.67 -9.75
N PRO A 166 -10.95 8.81 -10.78
CA PRO A 166 -12.12 8.48 -11.56
C PRO A 166 -13.18 7.80 -10.69
N ASN A 167 -14.45 7.95 -11.09
CA ASN A 167 -15.56 7.23 -10.49
C ASN A 167 -15.31 5.71 -10.50
N VAL A 168 -15.87 5.03 -9.50
CA VAL A 168 -15.76 3.57 -9.34
C VAL A 168 -17.14 2.93 -9.28
N ARG A 169 -17.15 1.60 -9.39
CA ARG A 169 -18.30 0.76 -9.08
C ARG A 169 -17.88 -0.34 -8.12
N VAL A 170 -18.84 -0.79 -7.35
CA VAL A 170 -18.73 -1.98 -6.51
C VAL A 170 -19.49 -3.12 -7.17
N ILE A 171 -18.94 -4.33 -7.10
CA ILE A 171 -19.62 -5.55 -7.52
C ILE A 171 -19.91 -6.40 -6.29
N ASN A 172 -21.19 -6.70 -6.08
CA ASN A 172 -21.60 -7.67 -5.09
C ASN A 172 -21.51 -9.08 -5.71
N ALA A 173 -20.44 -9.79 -5.34
CA ALA A 173 -20.14 -11.11 -5.89
C ALA A 173 -20.89 -12.26 -5.23
N ALA A 174 -21.74 -11.98 -4.23
CA ALA A 174 -22.63 -12.97 -3.64
C ALA A 174 -23.73 -13.45 -4.62
N THR A 175 -23.87 -12.77 -5.76
CA THR A 175 -24.83 -13.09 -6.83
C THR A 175 -24.11 -13.41 -8.14
N ALA A 176 -24.68 -14.32 -8.94
CA ALA A 176 -24.16 -14.66 -10.27
C ALA A 176 -25.28 -14.48 -11.32
N PRO A 177 -25.19 -13.51 -12.23
CA PRO A 177 -24.11 -12.50 -12.39
C PRO A 177 -24.04 -11.55 -11.19
N GLY A 178 -22.92 -10.86 -10.99
CA GLY A 178 -22.74 -9.94 -9.87
C GLY A 178 -23.65 -8.71 -9.99
N GLU A 179 -24.25 -8.28 -8.89
CA GLU A 179 -24.99 -7.02 -8.84
C GLU A 179 -23.99 -5.86 -8.82
N CYS A 180 -24.12 -4.90 -9.73
CA CYS A 180 -23.19 -3.78 -9.83
C CYS A 180 -23.82 -2.46 -9.37
N SER A 181 -23.05 -1.68 -8.61
CA SER A 181 -23.48 -0.37 -8.14
C SER A 181 -23.63 0.64 -9.28
N LEU A 182 -24.31 1.76 -9.02
CA LEU A 182 -24.14 3.00 -9.80
C LEU A 182 -22.67 3.46 -9.76
N ASP A 183 -22.25 4.23 -10.77
CA ASP A 183 -20.96 4.94 -10.69
C ASP A 183 -21.04 6.00 -9.59
N PHE A 184 -20.01 6.07 -8.76
CA PHE A 184 -19.87 7.11 -7.74
C PHE A 184 -18.42 7.57 -7.61
N ASP A 185 -18.23 8.80 -7.16
CA ASP A 185 -16.91 9.32 -6.78
C ASP A 185 -16.50 8.66 -5.45
N PRO A 186 -15.39 7.91 -5.39
CA PRO A 186 -14.95 7.27 -4.14
C PRO A 186 -14.54 8.26 -3.05
N LEU A 187 -14.37 9.54 -3.37
CA LEU A 187 -14.13 10.60 -2.39
C LEU A 187 -15.41 11.28 -1.92
N GLY A 188 -16.55 11.08 -2.57
CA GLY A 188 -17.79 11.81 -2.30
C GLY A 188 -18.00 13.03 -3.19
N GLY A 189 -19.25 13.40 -3.45
CA GLY A 189 -19.59 14.53 -4.33
C GLY A 189 -19.28 15.92 -3.76
N ASP A 190 -18.85 15.95 -2.51
CA ASP A 190 -18.46 17.08 -1.68
C ASP A 190 -16.93 17.34 -1.75
N ALA A 191 -16.15 16.36 -2.22
CA ALA A 191 -14.74 16.56 -2.56
C ALA A 191 -14.63 17.33 -3.90
N PRO A 192 -13.72 18.31 -4.00
CA PRO A 192 -13.60 19.11 -5.21
C PRO A 192 -12.95 18.34 -6.36
N ASN A 193 -13.44 18.57 -7.57
CA ASN A 193 -12.86 18.07 -8.81
C ASN A 193 -11.72 18.97 -9.30
N ASP A 194 -10.87 18.44 -10.18
CA ASP A 194 -9.79 19.21 -10.78
C ASP A 194 -10.31 20.33 -11.71
N GLY A 195 -9.95 21.57 -11.38
CA GLY A 195 -10.40 22.79 -12.03
C GLY A 195 -11.63 23.44 -11.37
N GLU A 196 -12.11 22.90 -10.25
CA GLU A 196 -13.29 23.40 -9.55
C GLU A 196 -13.02 24.72 -8.80
N SER A 197 -14.00 25.63 -8.83
CA SER A 197 -14.03 26.79 -7.95
C SER A 197 -14.65 26.41 -6.61
N VAL A 198 -13.96 26.68 -5.50
CA VAL A 198 -14.30 26.21 -4.15
C VAL A 198 -14.40 27.38 -3.17
N PRO A 199 -15.23 27.26 -2.11
CA PRO A 199 -15.28 28.25 -1.03
C PRO A 199 -14.07 28.15 -0.08
N GLN A 200 -14.08 28.92 1.00
CA GLN A 200 -13.05 28.91 2.05
C GLN A 200 -12.84 27.52 2.69
N LEU A 201 -13.93 26.79 2.97
CA LEU A 201 -13.91 25.47 3.61
C LEU A 201 -14.02 24.38 2.55
N ILE A 202 -12.99 23.54 2.45
CA ILE A 202 -12.79 22.62 1.32
C ILE A 202 -12.57 21.20 1.84
N GLU A 203 -13.38 20.24 1.41
CA GLU A 203 -13.26 18.86 1.89
C GLU A 203 -12.28 18.03 1.04
N LEU A 204 -11.00 18.24 1.31
CA LEU A 204 -9.91 17.55 0.62
C LEU A 204 -9.75 16.13 1.15
N ARG A 205 -9.97 15.15 0.27
CA ARG A 205 -9.73 13.73 0.50
C ARG A 205 -8.83 13.17 -0.59
N ALA A 206 -8.14 12.08 -0.28
CA ALA A 206 -7.31 11.36 -1.22
C ALA A 206 -7.72 9.89 -1.28
N ARG A 207 -7.82 9.35 -2.49
CA ARG A 207 -7.85 7.90 -2.71
C ARG A 207 -6.42 7.44 -2.82
N ILE A 208 -6.02 6.50 -1.99
CA ILE A 208 -4.67 5.96 -1.92
C ILE A 208 -4.75 4.44 -1.96
N THR A 209 -4.00 3.82 -2.86
CA THR A 209 -3.93 2.37 -2.97
C THR A 209 -2.48 1.95 -3.11
N ASP A 210 -2.04 1.06 -2.23
CA ASP A 210 -0.79 0.34 -2.47
C ASP A 210 -1.06 -0.83 -3.43
N VAL A 211 -0.51 -0.73 -4.63
CA VAL A 211 -0.70 -1.75 -5.67
C VAL A 211 0.30 -2.90 -5.55
N GLY A 212 1.38 -2.71 -4.78
CA GLY A 212 2.49 -3.65 -4.71
C GLY A 212 3.14 -3.96 -6.06
N ASN A 213 4.02 -4.96 -6.08
CA ASN A 213 4.49 -5.54 -7.34
C ASN A 213 3.35 -6.29 -8.03
N THR A 214 3.24 -6.13 -9.35
CA THR A 214 2.33 -6.94 -10.16
C THR A 214 3.08 -8.05 -10.88
N GLY A 215 2.42 -9.20 -11.07
CA GLY A 215 2.91 -10.32 -11.86
C GLY A 215 1.94 -10.63 -13.01
N THR A 216 2.40 -11.39 -14.00
CA THR A 216 1.50 -11.92 -15.04
C THR A 216 0.67 -13.06 -14.45
N LEU A 217 -0.54 -12.76 -14.01
CA LEU A 217 -1.48 -13.77 -13.51
C LEU A 217 -2.78 -13.71 -14.31
N ASN A 218 -3.36 -14.88 -14.54
CA ASN A 218 -4.72 -15.05 -15.04
C ASN A 218 -5.69 -15.47 -13.91
N SER A 219 -5.28 -15.27 -12.65
CA SER A 219 -5.99 -15.74 -11.45
C SER A 219 -6.27 -14.60 -10.47
N THR A 220 -7.24 -14.82 -9.59
CA THR A 220 -7.67 -13.93 -8.48
C THR A 220 -6.74 -13.99 -7.27
N LEU A 221 -5.46 -14.32 -7.46
CA LEU A 221 -4.53 -14.45 -6.35
C LEU A 221 -4.23 -13.08 -5.75
N TYR A 222 -4.48 -12.92 -4.46
CA TYR A 222 -4.06 -11.75 -3.71
C TYR A 222 -2.52 -11.66 -3.73
N ILE A 223 -2.02 -10.54 -4.25
CA ILE A 223 -0.59 -10.20 -4.18
C ILE A 223 -0.39 -9.34 -2.94
N PRO A 224 0.40 -9.79 -1.96
CA PRO A 224 0.67 -8.98 -0.78
C PRO A 224 1.38 -7.69 -1.16
N ASN A 225 0.91 -6.58 -0.57
CA ASN A 225 1.49 -5.25 -0.66
C ASN A 225 1.94 -4.80 0.75
N ALA A 226 2.80 -3.79 0.82
CA ALA A 226 3.27 -3.25 2.09
C ALA A 226 2.18 -2.47 2.86
N GLY A 227 1.19 -1.94 2.14
CA GLY A 227 0.17 -1.07 2.69
C GLY A 227 0.67 0.36 2.93
N VAL A 228 -0.25 1.29 3.12
CA VAL A 228 0.08 2.72 3.29
C VAL A 228 0.59 2.99 4.71
N ALA A 229 1.75 3.63 4.84
CA ALA A 229 2.30 4.06 6.14
C ALA A 229 1.98 5.51 6.47
N SER A 230 1.97 6.40 5.49
CA SER A 230 1.68 7.82 5.71
C SER A 230 1.11 8.48 4.45
N ALA A 231 0.23 9.46 4.66
CA ALA A 231 -0.31 10.33 3.64
C ALA A 231 -0.23 11.79 4.11
N VAL A 232 0.34 12.67 3.30
CA VAL A 232 0.54 14.08 3.65
C VAL A 232 0.09 14.97 2.49
N LEU A 233 -0.91 15.79 2.74
CA LEU A 233 -1.44 16.78 1.81
C LEU A 233 -0.58 18.05 1.82
N TYR A 234 -0.28 18.57 0.64
CA TYR A 234 0.35 19.87 0.39
C TYR A 234 -0.62 20.75 -0.38
N VAL A 235 -0.81 22.00 0.04
CA VAL A 235 -1.58 23.03 -0.69
C VAL A 235 -0.69 24.27 -0.90
N PHE A 236 -0.57 24.71 -2.14
CA PHE A 236 0.38 25.73 -2.58
C PHE A 236 -0.26 26.70 -3.58
N ASP A 237 -0.28 27.99 -3.25
CA ASP A 237 -0.98 29.05 -4.02
C ASP A 237 -0.06 29.87 -4.94
N ASP A 238 1.27 29.69 -4.90
CA ASP A 238 2.17 30.27 -5.90
C ASP A 238 2.20 29.40 -7.17
N THR A 239 1.24 29.67 -8.05
CA THR A 239 1.08 29.00 -9.34
C THR A 239 2.19 29.26 -10.36
N THR A 240 3.17 30.13 -10.05
CA THR A 240 4.32 30.38 -10.91
C THR A 240 5.38 29.27 -10.83
N LYS A 241 5.28 28.41 -9.81
CA LYS A 241 6.18 27.28 -9.56
C LYS A 241 5.40 25.95 -9.57
N PRO A 242 6.04 24.84 -9.94
CA PRO A 242 5.41 23.54 -9.88
C PRO A 242 5.31 23.08 -8.43
N LEU A 243 4.22 22.39 -8.09
CA LEU A 243 4.06 21.72 -6.80
C LEU A 243 4.70 20.33 -6.82
N VAL A 244 4.45 19.56 -7.87
CA VAL A 244 5.03 18.22 -8.07
C VAL A 244 6.06 18.24 -9.18
N VAL A 245 7.11 17.43 -9.04
CA VAL A 245 8.24 17.41 -9.97
C VAL A 245 8.71 15.98 -10.21
N ASP A 246 9.28 15.75 -11.40
CA ASP A 246 10.13 14.61 -11.71
C ASP A 246 11.57 14.90 -11.25
N THR A 247 12.09 14.08 -10.34
CA THR A 247 13.45 14.25 -9.78
C THR A 247 14.52 13.37 -10.41
N ASN A 248 14.13 12.40 -11.25
CA ASN A 248 15.02 11.36 -11.77
C ASN A 248 15.10 11.32 -13.32
N ALA A 249 14.33 12.18 -14.00
CA ALA A 249 14.24 12.33 -15.46
C ALA A 249 13.61 11.12 -16.19
N ASP A 250 12.75 10.35 -15.54
CA ASP A 250 11.94 9.29 -16.16
C ASP A 250 10.64 9.80 -16.81
N GLY A 251 10.34 11.09 -16.66
CA GLY A 251 9.15 11.75 -17.17
C GLY A 251 7.93 11.65 -16.25
N VAL A 252 8.05 11.00 -15.08
CA VAL A 252 6.98 10.79 -14.10
C VAL A 252 7.18 11.70 -12.89
N CYS A 253 6.11 12.36 -12.44
CA CYS A 253 6.19 13.15 -11.22
C CYS A 253 6.34 12.22 -9.99
N ASP A 254 7.42 12.37 -9.23
CA ASP A 254 7.77 11.45 -8.12
C ASP A 254 8.04 12.17 -6.78
N ALA A 255 8.08 13.51 -6.78
CA ALA A 255 8.30 14.29 -5.55
C ALA A 255 7.55 15.62 -5.52
N ILE A 256 7.47 16.20 -4.32
CA ILE A 256 7.15 17.62 -4.11
C ILE A 256 8.38 18.43 -4.49
N ASN A 257 8.16 19.58 -5.12
CA ASN A 257 9.20 20.53 -5.46
C ASN A 257 10.09 20.83 -4.23
N PRO A 258 11.41 20.52 -4.28
CA PRO A 258 12.30 20.64 -3.12
C PRO A 258 12.56 22.09 -2.68
N GLN A 259 12.13 23.09 -3.46
CA GLN A 259 12.19 24.51 -3.09
C GLN A 259 10.98 24.97 -2.25
N ILE A 260 9.95 24.14 -2.15
CA ILE A 260 8.78 24.39 -1.31
C ILE A 260 9.10 24.00 0.13
N VAL A 261 8.82 24.91 1.06
CA VAL A 261 9.01 24.72 2.49
C VAL A 261 7.66 24.31 3.11
N PRO A 262 7.57 23.14 3.76
CA PRO A 262 6.38 22.77 4.54
C PRO A 262 6.08 23.77 5.67
N ALA A 263 4.86 24.28 5.74
CA ALA A 263 4.37 25.11 6.83
C ALA A 263 2.93 24.74 7.20
N THR A 264 2.51 24.97 8.44
CA THR A 264 1.09 24.83 8.82
C THR A 264 0.27 26.05 8.46
N MET A 265 0.92 27.20 8.27
CA MET A 265 0.33 28.48 7.85
C MET A 265 1.38 29.20 6.98
N PRO A 266 1.37 29.02 5.65
CA PRO A 266 2.30 29.69 4.75
C PRO A 266 2.27 31.21 4.93
N MET A 267 3.43 31.84 5.12
CA MET A 267 3.60 33.29 5.18
C MET A 267 4.52 33.80 4.06
N LEU A 268 5.25 32.88 3.40
CA LEU A 268 6.15 33.16 2.30
C LEU A 268 5.65 32.52 1.00
N ALA A 269 5.98 33.12 -0.14
CA ALA A 269 5.57 32.62 -1.46
C ALA A 269 6.19 31.26 -1.87
N ASN A 270 7.09 30.69 -1.07
CA ASN A 270 7.65 29.36 -1.28
C ASN A 270 7.27 28.39 -0.16
N GLU A 271 6.29 28.73 0.66
CA GLU A 271 5.74 27.83 1.68
C GLU A 271 4.45 27.20 1.16
N ALA A 272 4.24 25.92 1.49
CA ALA A 272 2.99 25.22 1.23
C ALA A 272 2.36 24.80 2.55
N ALA A 273 1.03 24.84 2.61
CA ALA A 273 0.29 24.33 3.75
C ALA A 273 0.38 22.82 3.76
N VAL A 274 0.74 22.24 4.91
CA VAL A 274 0.94 20.81 5.06
C VAL A 274 0.04 20.22 6.13
N VAL A 275 -0.70 19.18 5.76
CA VAL A 275 -1.66 18.49 6.62
C VAL A 275 -1.43 16.99 6.51
N ALA A 276 -1.21 16.31 7.64
CA ALA A 276 -1.20 14.85 7.66
C ALA A 276 -2.64 14.35 7.47
N LEU A 277 -2.86 13.45 6.52
CA LEU A 277 -4.16 12.81 6.32
C LEU A 277 -4.26 11.55 7.17
N ALA A 278 -5.46 11.23 7.62
CA ALA A 278 -5.76 10.02 8.36
C ALA A 278 -6.65 9.10 7.50
N GLY A 279 -6.47 7.80 7.65
CA GLY A 279 -7.31 6.81 6.97
C GLY A 279 -8.73 6.81 7.53
N ILE A 280 -9.72 6.80 6.65
CA ILE A 280 -11.13 6.60 6.98
C ILE A 280 -11.43 5.09 6.96
N THR A 281 -12.01 4.58 8.04
CA THR A 281 -12.39 3.15 8.11
C THR A 281 -13.45 2.85 7.04
N PRO A 282 -13.26 1.81 6.21
CA PRO A 282 -14.28 1.40 5.24
C PRO A 282 -15.63 1.12 5.91
N THR A 283 -16.71 1.65 5.33
CA THR A 283 -18.06 1.54 5.87
C THR A 283 -19.10 1.91 4.81
N GLY A 284 -20.38 1.72 5.13
CA GLY A 284 -21.50 2.04 4.26
C GLY A 284 -21.77 0.99 3.20
N ASP A 285 -22.53 1.40 2.18
CA ASP A 285 -22.96 0.53 1.10
C ASP A 285 -23.18 1.34 -0.19
N ALA A 286 -23.13 0.67 -1.33
CA ALA A 286 -23.36 1.26 -2.63
C ALA A 286 -24.81 1.06 -3.10
N THR A 287 -25.27 1.89 -4.04
CA THR A 287 -26.62 1.73 -4.62
C THR A 287 -26.56 0.78 -5.84
N PHE A 288 -27.18 -0.40 -5.76
CA PHE A 288 -27.15 -1.42 -6.82
C PHE A 288 -28.25 -1.29 -7.89
N GLY A 289 -28.91 -0.13 -7.98
CA GLY A 289 -30.00 0.13 -8.94
C GLY A 289 -29.58 0.42 -10.37
N ALA A 290 -28.33 0.18 -10.75
CA ALA A 290 -27.83 0.49 -12.09
C ALA A 290 -28.48 -0.43 -13.15
N THR A 291 -29.05 0.15 -14.22
CA THR A 291 -29.68 -0.61 -15.31
C THR A 291 -28.87 -0.58 -16.61
N THR A 292 -27.84 0.25 -16.67
CA THR A 292 -26.91 0.36 -17.80
C THR A 292 -25.49 0.26 -17.27
N PHE A 293 -24.74 -0.70 -17.80
CA PHE A 293 -23.34 -0.93 -17.49
C PHE A 293 -22.50 -0.63 -18.75
N GLY A 294 -21.53 0.27 -18.62
CA GLY A 294 -20.47 0.40 -19.63
C GLY A 294 -19.38 -0.65 -19.39
N GLY A 295 -18.32 -0.64 -20.20
CA GLY A 295 -17.08 -1.34 -19.86
C GLY A 295 -16.94 -2.79 -20.26
N GLY A 296 -15.74 -3.31 -20.03
CA GLY A 296 -15.40 -4.72 -20.24
C GLY A 296 -16.23 -5.64 -19.35
N ASN A 297 -16.62 -5.14 -18.17
CA ASN A 297 -17.43 -5.86 -17.20
C ASN A 297 -18.96 -5.76 -17.41
N ALA A 298 -19.45 -5.09 -18.46
CA ALA A 298 -20.89 -4.94 -18.69
C ALA A 298 -21.64 -6.28 -18.75
N THR A 299 -20.99 -7.36 -19.20
CA THR A 299 -21.57 -8.71 -19.26
C THR A 299 -21.61 -9.45 -17.93
N SER A 300 -20.82 -9.00 -16.95
CA SER A 300 -20.73 -9.60 -15.61
C SER A 300 -21.67 -8.94 -14.61
N CYS A 301 -22.29 -7.82 -15.00
CA CYS A 301 -23.16 -7.01 -14.16
C CYS A 301 -24.64 -7.24 -14.41
N VAL A 302 -25.41 -7.36 -13.32
CA VAL A 302 -26.87 -7.21 -13.32
C VAL A 302 -27.30 -6.09 -12.39
N ALA A 303 -28.51 -5.57 -12.62
CA ALA A 303 -29.13 -4.65 -11.69
C ALA A 303 -29.50 -5.40 -10.40
N GLY A 304 -29.06 -4.90 -9.26
CA GLY A 304 -29.52 -5.33 -7.95
C GLY A 304 -30.73 -4.53 -7.48
N MET A 305 -31.00 -4.60 -6.18
CA MET A 305 -32.08 -3.82 -5.58
C MET A 305 -31.71 -2.33 -5.53
N PRO A 306 -32.57 -1.41 -6.00
CA PRO A 306 -32.27 0.02 -6.11
C PRO A 306 -32.39 0.78 -4.78
N THR A 307 -32.25 0.10 -3.64
CA THR A 307 -32.36 0.77 -2.34
C THR A 307 -31.15 1.66 -2.15
N ALA A 308 -31.35 2.98 -2.20
CA ALA A 308 -30.30 3.94 -1.90
C ALA A 308 -29.91 3.82 -0.41
N PRO A 309 -28.66 3.51 -0.08
CA PRO A 309 -28.20 3.46 1.30
C PRO A 309 -28.27 4.86 1.94
N PRO A 310 -28.35 4.94 3.28
CA PRO A 310 -28.25 6.23 3.96
C PRO A 310 -26.87 6.85 3.73
N ALA A 311 -26.80 8.18 3.80
CA ALA A 311 -25.53 8.89 3.86
C ALA A 311 -24.72 8.45 5.10
N LEU A 312 -23.39 8.42 4.95
CA LEU A 312 -22.47 8.01 6.00
C LEU A 312 -22.41 9.00 7.15
N CYS A 313 -22.24 10.29 6.83
CA CYS A 313 -22.26 11.37 7.81
C CYS A 313 -23.44 12.31 7.56
N LEU A 314 -23.83 13.05 8.61
CA LEU A 314 -24.86 14.06 8.51
C LEU A 314 -24.39 15.22 7.62
N GLY A 315 -25.10 15.47 6.52
CA GLY A 315 -24.78 16.56 5.60
C GLY A 315 -24.02 16.13 4.36
N GLU A 316 -23.53 14.89 4.33
CA GLU A 316 -22.74 14.36 3.21
C GLU A 316 -23.58 13.60 2.19
N SER A 317 -23.06 13.55 0.97
CA SER A 317 -23.65 12.78 -0.13
C SER A 317 -23.14 11.34 -0.19
N SER A 318 -21.99 11.08 0.43
CA SER A 318 -21.30 9.79 0.39
C SER A 318 -22.07 8.72 1.15
N THR A 319 -22.30 7.57 0.50
CA THR A 319 -22.95 6.40 1.12
C THR A 319 -21.98 5.26 1.43
N ILE A 320 -20.74 5.32 0.93
CA ILE A 320 -19.74 4.26 1.06
C ILE A 320 -18.32 4.84 1.12
N VAL A 321 -17.50 4.25 1.98
CA VAL A 321 -16.04 4.36 1.95
C VAL A 321 -15.50 3.02 1.51
N ILE A 322 -14.83 3.02 0.37
CA ILE A 322 -14.31 1.80 -0.25
C ILE A 322 -13.13 1.20 0.53
N ASP A 323 -13.00 -0.12 0.50
CA ASP A 323 -11.87 -0.88 1.01
C ASP A 323 -10.99 -1.44 -0.11
N THR A 324 -9.94 -2.17 0.26
CA THR A 324 -9.19 -3.00 -0.67
C THR A 324 -9.65 -4.44 -0.51
N PRO A 325 -10.05 -5.16 -1.57
CA PRO A 325 -10.57 -6.51 -1.44
C PRO A 325 -9.56 -7.41 -0.72
N PHE A 326 -10.07 -8.29 0.14
CA PHE A 326 -9.28 -9.25 0.91
C PHE A 326 -8.36 -8.66 1.99
N THR A 327 -8.46 -7.35 2.26
CA THR A 327 -7.66 -6.68 3.32
C THR A 327 -8.48 -5.61 4.03
N ASP A 328 -8.11 -5.29 5.27
CA ASP A 328 -8.70 -4.14 5.99
C ASP A 328 -7.96 -2.83 5.68
N GLN A 329 -7.25 -2.74 4.54
CA GLN A 329 -6.50 -1.54 4.18
C GLN A 329 -7.45 -0.45 3.70
N THR A 330 -7.46 0.66 4.44
CA THR A 330 -8.13 1.89 4.04
C THR A 330 -7.63 2.42 2.70
N GLN A 331 -8.57 2.79 1.82
CA GLN A 331 -8.25 3.49 0.57
C GLN A 331 -8.56 4.99 0.57
N VAL A 332 -9.41 5.48 1.47
CA VAL A 332 -9.80 6.89 1.49
C VAL A 332 -9.18 7.57 2.71
N PHE A 333 -8.51 8.68 2.48
CA PHE A 333 -7.82 9.45 3.51
C PHE A 333 -8.36 10.88 3.52
N GLY A 334 -8.67 11.39 4.71
CA GLY A 334 -9.22 12.74 4.92
C GLY A 334 -8.41 13.55 5.92
N VAL A 335 -8.72 14.84 6.04
CA VAL A 335 -8.11 15.72 7.04
C VAL A 335 -8.64 15.35 8.44
N PRO A 336 -7.77 15.05 9.42
CA PRO A 336 -8.20 14.69 10.77
C PRO A 336 -8.78 15.88 11.56
N PRO A 337 -9.53 15.62 12.65
CA PRO A 337 -9.86 14.28 13.18
C PRO A 337 -10.98 13.59 12.40
N ILE A 338 -10.94 12.25 12.39
CA ILE A 338 -12.00 11.39 11.86
C ILE A 338 -12.72 10.77 13.05
N ASP A 339 -13.97 11.13 13.24
CA ASP A 339 -14.80 10.68 14.36
C ASP A 339 -16.27 10.48 13.92
N GLY A 340 -17.17 10.19 14.86
CA GLY A 340 -18.58 9.93 14.53
C GLY A 340 -19.34 11.14 13.96
N PHE A 341 -18.84 12.36 14.13
CA PHE A 341 -19.45 13.57 13.55
C PHE A 341 -18.77 13.97 12.23
N ASN A 342 -17.46 13.80 12.15
CA ASN A 342 -16.63 14.15 11.00
C ASN A 342 -16.11 12.85 10.36
N CYS A 343 -17.04 12.00 9.94
CA CYS A 343 -16.73 10.61 9.61
C CYS A 343 -15.95 10.46 8.30
N LEU A 344 -15.89 11.52 7.47
CA LEU A 344 -15.05 11.64 6.28
C LEU A 344 -13.88 12.63 6.44
N GLY A 345 -13.67 13.16 7.65
CA GLY A 345 -12.66 14.18 7.96
C GLY A 345 -13.22 15.60 8.04
N PHE A 346 -12.34 16.54 8.38
CA PHE A 346 -12.64 17.97 8.47
C PHE A 346 -12.43 18.69 7.13
N ALA A 347 -13.14 19.82 6.96
CA ALA A 347 -12.81 20.74 5.89
C ALA A 347 -11.46 21.43 6.14
N PHE A 348 -10.65 21.54 5.08
CA PHE A 348 -9.49 22.40 5.02
C PHE A 348 -9.95 23.86 4.95
N ASP A 349 -9.52 24.69 5.91
CA ASP A 349 -9.84 26.12 5.95
C ASP A 349 -8.71 26.92 5.27
N ALA A 350 -8.93 27.30 4.01
CA ALA A 350 -7.94 28.02 3.21
C ALA A 350 -7.55 29.35 3.87
N ARG A 351 -8.52 30.09 4.41
CA ARG A 351 -8.28 31.40 5.02
C ARG A 351 -7.55 31.29 6.35
N ALA A 352 -7.93 30.34 7.21
CA ALA A 352 -7.23 30.12 8.48
C ALA A 352 -5.79 29.62 8.26
N THR A 353 -5.55 29.00 7.11
CA THR A 353 -4.23 28.51 6.70
C THR A 353 -3.42 29.55 5.93
N ASN A 354 -3.97 30.74 5.66
CA ASN A 354 -3.34 31.81 4.88
C ASN A 354 -3.04 31.40 3.41
N ILE A 355 -3.89 30.56 2.83
CA ILE A 355 -3.94 30.33 1.39
C ILE A 355 -4.73 31.47 0.74
N SER A 356 -4.16 32.07 -0.29
CA SER A 356 -4.74 33.21 -1.01
C SER A 356 -5.94 32.79 -1.88
N ASP A 357 -6.82 33.75 -2.17
CA ASP A 357 -7.85 33.57 -3.21
C ASP A 357 -7.20 33.45 -4.60
N GLY A 358 -7.87 32.72 -5.49
CA GLY A 358 -7.39 32.34 -6.82
C GLY A 358 -6.92 30.89 -6.90
N TRP A 359 -6.10 30.60 -7.91
CA TRP A 359 -5.66 29.24 -8.18
C TRP A 359 -4.66 28.74 -7.15
N ALA A 360 -4.88 27.54 -6.63
CA ALA A 360 -3.94 26.79 -5.82
C ALA A 360 -3.76 25.38 -6.40
N CYS A 361 -2.57 24.83 -6.18
CA CYS A 361 -2.22 23.45 -6.46
C CYS A 361 -2.29 22.66 -5.15
N ALA A 362 -2.90 21.48 -5.16
CA ALA A 362 -2.88 20.54 -4.05
C ALA A 362 -2.35 19.18 -4.52
N ALA A 363 -1.55 18.50 -3.70
CA ALA A 363 -1.05 17.16 -4.00
C ALA A 363 -0.77 16.39 -2.70
N THR A 364 -0.92 15.07 -2.75
CA THR A 364 -0.65 14.20 -1.61
C THR A 364 0.63 13.43 -1.83
N VAL A 365 1.55 13.51 -0.86
CA VAL A 365 2.70 12.62 -0.75
C VAL A 365 2.27 11.37 0.00
N VAL A 366 2.55 10.21 -0.56
CA VAL A 366 2.23 8.93 0.08
C VAL A 366 3.48 8.07 0.20
N THR A 367 3.58 7.35 1.31
CA THR A 367 4.65 6.41 1.59
C THR A 367 4.06 5.09 2.10
N ASP A 368 4.50 3.95 1.58
CA ASP A 368 4.11 2.62 2.10
C ASP A 368 4.96 2.16 3.30
N GLN A 369 4.67 0.99 3.86
CA GLN A 369 5.37 0.46 5.04
C GLN A 369 6.80 -0.01 4.77
N VAL A 370 7.17 -0.29 3.52
CA VAL A 370 8.57 -0.56 3.15
C VAL A 370 9.31 0.72 2.74
N GLY A 371 8.56 1.81 2.61
CA GLY A 371 8.94 3.19 2.44
C GLY A 371 8.91 3.70 1.00
N ASN A 372 8.27 3.02 0.04
CA ASN A 372 8.20 3.50 -1.34
C ASN A 372 7.31 4.73 -1.36
N ARG A 373 7.75 5.75 -2.10
CA ARG A 373 7.17 7.08 -2.05
C ARG A 373 6.69 7.51 -3.42
N SER A 374 5.54 8.18 -3.48
CA SER A 374 5.04 8.85 -4.69
C SER A 374 4.30 10.13 -4.33
N VAL A 375 3.87 10.84 -5.35
CA VAL A 375 2.98 11.99 -5.27
C VAL A 375 1.76 11.78 -6.14
N SER A 376 0.62 12.29 -5.71
CA SER A 376 -0.60 12.30 -6.52
C SER A 376 -0.45 13.22 -7.74
N ALA A 377 -1.33 13.05 -8.72
CA ALA A 377 -1.60 14.14 -9.66
C ALA A 377 -2.01 15.41 -8.89
N PRO A 378 -1.58 16.60 -9.34
CA PRO A 378 -1.97 17.83 -8.67
C PRO A 378 -3.45 18.12 -8.96
N LEU A 379 -4.22 18.29 -7.88
CA LEU A 379 -5.55 18.88 -7.93
C LEU A 379 -5.40 20.40 -8.03
N ARG A 380 -6.06 21.00 -9.01
CA ARG A 380 -6.04 22.45 -9.22
C ARG A 380 -7.39 23.01 -8.84
N ILE A 381 -7.43 23.81 -7.79
CA ILE A 381 -8.66 24.42 -7.30
C ILE A 381 -8.55 25.93 -7.37
N CYS A 382 -9.66 26.60 -7.67
CA CYS A 382 -9.74 28.06 -7.60
C CYS A 382 -10.49 28.44 -6.33
N ILE A 383 -9.80 29.00 -5.35
CA ILE A 383 -10.34 29.34 -4.04
C ILE A 383 -10.94 30.75 -4.10
N ASP A 384 -12.21 30.87 -3.72
CA ASP A 384 -12.93 32.16 -3.59
C ASP A 384 -13.49 32.25 -2.17
N SER A 385 -12.65 32.69 -1.24
CA SER A 385 -12.96 32.71 0.20
C SER A 385 -13.95 33.80 0.57
N ASP A 386 -13.97 34.92 -0.16
CA ASP A 386 -14.85 36.05 0.12
C ASP A 386 -16.18 36.01 -0.65
N GLY A 387 -16.30 35.11 -1.63
CA GLY A 387 -17.49 34.87 -2.43
C GLY A 387 -17.78 35.96 -3.46
N ASN A 388 -16.80 36.83 -3.75
CA ASN A 388 -16.95 37.95 -4.67
C ASN A 388 -16.85 37.52 -6.16
N ARG A 389 -16.32 36.32 -6.43
CA ARG A 389 -16.12 35.73 -7.77
C ARG A 389 -15.23 36.55 -8.71
N ALA A 390 -14.27 37.30 -8.19
CA ALA A 390 -13.34 38.10 -8.98
C ALA A 390 -12.21 37.25 -9.57
N GLU A 391 -11.74 36.25 -8.82
CA GLU A 391 -10.64 35.36 -9.17
C GLU A 391 -11.14 34.06 -9.82
N CYS A 392 -12.33 33.61 -9.41
CA CYS A 392 -12.87 32.29 -9.73
C CYS A 392 -14.27 32.35 -10.34
N SER A 393 -14.68 31.22 -10.92
CA SER A 393 -16.07 31.05 -11.37
C SER A 393 -16.99 30.78 -10.19
N ALA A 394 -18.29 30.57 -10.43
CA ALA A 394 -19.20 30.21 -9.35
C ALA A 394 -18.76 28.90 -8.67
N TRP A 395 -18.92 28.77 -7.36
CA TRP A 395 -18.57 27.54 -6.65
C TRP A 395 -19.24 26.30 -7.26
N GLY A 396 -18.52 25.19 -7.28
CA GLY A 396 -18.98 23.95 -7.93
C GLY A 396 -18.79 23.93 -9.45
N THR A 397 -18.32 25.03 -10.05
CA THR A 397 -18.05 25.05 -11.50
C THR A 397 -16.60 24.68 -11.78
N THR A 398 -16.42 23.73 -12.69
CA THR A 398 -15.11 23.35 -13.22
C THR A 398 -14.75 24.20 -14.43
N THR A 399 -13.54 24.74 -14.43
CA THR A 399 -13.02 25.55 -15.54
C THR A 399 -11.61 25.12 -15.92
N THR A 400 -11.34 25.12 -17.22
CA THR A 400 -9.99 24.88 -17.76
C THR A 400 -9.26 26.18 -18.08
N ALA A 401 -9.96 27.32 -18.07
CA ALA A 401 -9.38 28.62 -18.37
C ALA A 401 -8.41 29.05 -17.27
N ASN A 402 -7.18 29.43 -17.67
CA ASN A 402 -6.11 29.89 -16.77
C ASN A 402 -5.70 28.87 -15.67
N ARG A 403 -6.11 27.61 -15.80
CA ARG A 403 -5.76 26.56 -14.86
C ARG A 403 -4.23 26.33 -14.89
N PRO A 404 -3.53 26.41 -13.74
CA PRO A 404 -2.09 26.23 -13.70
C PRO A 404 -1.69 24.79 -14.03
N ASN A 405 -0.45 24.57 -14.44
CA ASN A 405 0.04 23.22 -14.73
C ASN A 405 0.37 22.45 -13.43
N CYS A 406 0.99 23.11 -12.45
CA CYS A 406 1.42 22.56 -11.16
C CYS A 406 2.47 21.42 -11.23
N THR A 407 2.93 21.02 -12.43
CA THR A 407 3.97 19.99 -12.60
C THR A 407 5.25 20.58 -13.19
N GLY A 408 6.38 19.94 -12.90
CA GLY A 408 7.71 20.41 -13.31
C GLY A 408 8.76 19.29 -13.37
N THR A 409 10.02 19.65 -13.56
CA THR A 409 11.17 18.72 -13.53
C THR A 409 12.31 19.32 -12.72
N VAL A 410 13.14 18.48 -12.11
CA VAL A 410 14.39 18.89 -11.45
C VAL A 410 15.57 18.43 -12.30
N SER A 411 16.42 19.37 -12.72
CA SER A 411 17.66 19.07 -13.44
C SER A 411 18.81 19.80 -12.79
N ALA A 412 19.84 19.05 -12.37
CA ALA A 412 21.01 19.58 -11.65
C ALA A 412 20.63 20.45 -10.42
N GLY A 413 19.59 20.05 -9.68
CA GLY A 413 19.09 20.78 -8.51
C GLY A 413 18.26 22.04 -8.82
N VAL A 414 18.05 22.36 -10.10
CA VAL A 414 17.20 23.47 -10.55
C VAL A 414 15.83 22.94 -10.94
N VAL A 415 14.79 23.58 -10.41
CA VAL A 415 13.38 23.29 -10.72
C VAL A 415 12.99 24.03 -11.99
N ASN A 416 12.38 23.33 -12.94
CA ASN A 416 11.92 23.85 -14.22
C ASN A 416 10.42 23.61 -14.39
N ASN A 417 9.76 24.50 -15.12
CA ASN A 417 8.32 24.39 -15.46
C ASN A 417 8.05 23.41 -16.62
N THR A 418 9.01 22.57 -17.00
CA THR A 418 8.79 21.49 -17.97
C THR A 418 7.89 20.44 -17.33
N PRO A 419 6.67 20.19 -17.85
CA PRO A 419 5.72 19.30 -17.20
C PRO A 419 6.23 17.86 -17.10
N CYS A 420 5.97 17.22 -15.97
CA CYS A 420 6.08 15.77 -15.79
C CYS A 420 4.69 15.13 -15.88
N THR A 421 4.63 13.83 -16.11
CA THR A 421 3.36 13.08 -16.16
C THR A 421 3.07 12.50 -14.78
N PRO A 422 2.02 12.94 -14.07
CA PRO A 422 1.67 12.34 -12.79
C PRO A 422 1.13 10.93 -13.00
N ARG A 423 1.33 10.06 -11.99
CA ARG A 423 0.63 8.77 -11.94
C ARG A 423 -0.83 9.01 -11.62
N THR A 424 -1.73 8.35 -12.34
CA THR A 424 -3.18 8.43 -12.13
C THR A 424 -3.77 7.04 -11.98
N PHE A 425 -4.89 6.95 -11.27
CA PHE A 425 -5.74 5.76 -11.36
C PHE A 425 -6.16 5.56 -12.83
N PRO A 426 -6.09 4.33 -13.36
CA PRO A 426 -6.46 4.10 -14.75
C PRO A 426 -7.92 4.47 -15.01
N SER A 427 -8.11 5.40 -15.95
CA SER A 427 -9.41 5.82 -16.46
C SER A 427 -9.72 4.99 -17.71
N THR A 428 -10.06 3.71 -17.58
CA THR A 428 -10.45 2.94 -18.76
C THR A 428 -11.83 3.44 -19.22
N GLY A 429 -11.85 4.08 -20.40
CA GLY A 429 -12.98 4.83 -20.99
C GLY A 429 -14.21 4.02 -21.39
N THR A 430 -14.45 2.89 -20.74
CA THR A 430 -15.68 2.10 -20.76
C THR A 430 -15.67 1.38 -19.41
N ALA A 431 -16.56 1.77 -18.50
CA ALA A 431 -16.67 1.40 -17.07
C ALA A 431 -15.51 0.61 -16.44
N ASN A 432 -14.68 1.32 -15.67
CA ASN A 432 -14.37 1.03 -14.27
C ASN A 432 -14.09 -0.44 -13.91
N ASP A 433 -13.11 -1.08 -14.55
CA ASP A 433 -12.55 -2.38 -14.15
C ASP A 433 -11.61 -2.25 -12.94
N TYR A 434 -12.11 -1.72 -11.83
CA TYR A 434 -11.54 -1.98 -10.50
C TYR A 434 -12.64 -2.55 -9.62
N GLU A 435 -12.80 -3.85 -9.80
CA GLU A 435 -13.72 -4.72 -9.08
C GLU A 435 -13.34 -4.74 -7.59
N LEU A 436 -14.01 -3.91 -6.79
CA LEU A 436 -14.13 -4.22 -5.38
C LEU A 436 -15.11 -5.39 -5.28
N ILE A 437 -14.56 -6.60 -5.30
CA ILE A 437 -15.30 -7.84 -5.08
C ILE A 437 -15.50 -7.95 -3.56
N PHE A 438 -16.69 -7.59 -3.09
CA PHE A 438 -17.10 -7.93 -1.73
C PHE A 438 -17.64 -9.37 -1.70
N PRO A 439 -17.13 -10.23 -0.80
CA PRO A 439 -17.60 -11.60 -0.65
C PRO A 439 -19.00 -11.71 -0.03
#